data_AF-A0A955EHI5-F1
#
_entry.id   AF-A0A955EHI5-F1
#
_cell.length_a   1.000
_cell.length_b   1.000
_cell.length_c   1.000
_cell.angle_alpha   90.00
_cell.angle_beta   90.00
_cell.angle_gamma   90.00
#
_symmetry.space_group_name_H-M   'P 1'
#
loop_
_entity.id
_entity.type
_entity.pdbx_description
1 polymer ?
#
loop_
_entity_poly.entity_id
_entity_poly.type
_entity_poly.pdbx_seq_one_letter_code
_entity_poly.pdbx_strand_id
1 'polypeptide(L)'
;MRLSLPRDEFIKAAGAALSGAPAAARTYVPLAVRLLSDQLTPVLAYRRLVAEDARPAPSFLLESVEGGERQGRHSILGTHPVLEIRARGSDVEVVDHRSGQREQREHADPMQVLKDHSRRLRLAPVDERLTTFALPTCFLGGWIGHASYDTVRYAEPDKLPFAAAPHDDRGLPDLHFGLYDEVVIFDHVSRLVFVIRLVELSAATNAGSAWDHASSQLVRTAEALQRHSKPLPSGYFEMPGGVEIPASNLTRAQHRAMVDRAKEYIRAGDIFQ
;
A
#
# COMPACT_ATOMS: atom_id res chain seq x y z
N MET A 1 -24.94 9.52 -7.87
CA MET A 1 -23.97 8.58 -7.26
C MET A 1 -24.32 8.43 -5.78
N ARG A 2 -24.51 7.21 -5.25
CA ARG A 2 -24.86 6.99 -3.83
C ARG A 2 -23.59 6.69 -3.04
N LEU A 3 -23.33 7.46 -2.00
CA LEU A 3 -22.18 7.26 -1.10
C LEU A 3 -22.54 6.31 0.05
N SER A 4 -21.52 5.65 0.62
CA SER A 4 -21.67 4.73 1.74
C SER A 4 -22.26 5.41 2.97
N LEU A 5 -21.93 6.69 3.20
CA LEU A 5 -22.48 7.50 4.30
C LEU A 5 -23.04 8.83 3.75
N PRO A 6 -24.34 9.10 3.92
CA PRO A 6 -24.90 10.43 3.71
C PRO A 6 -24.22 11.46 4.62
N ARG A 7 -24.26 12.73 4.23
CA ARG A 7 -23.56 13.82 4.94
C ARG A 7 -23.89 13.89 6.42
N ASP A 8 -25.17 13.85 6.78
CA ASP A 8 -25.60 13.97 8.18
C ASP A 8 -25.17 12.76 9.03
N GLU A 9 -25.26 11.55 8.47
CA GLU A 9 -24.79 10.34 9.14
C GLU A 9 -23.26 10.29 9.25
N PHE A 10 -22.54 10.83 8.26
CA PHE A 10 -21.09 11.00 8.37
C PHE A 10 -20.72 11.97 9.49
N ILE A 11 -21.41 13.11 9.61
CA ILE A 11 -21.16 14.08 10.69
C ILE A 11 -21.42 13.43 12.06
N LYS A 12 -22.50 12.65 12.18
CA LYS A 12 -22.81 11.89 13.40
C LYS A 12 -21.74 10.84 13.72
N ALA A 13 -21.33 10.04 12.73
CA ALA A 13 -20.27 9.05 12.87
C ALA A 13 -18.93 9.70 13.24
N ALA A 14 -18.60 10.84 12.64
CA ALA A 14 -17.43 11.65 12.96
C ALA A 14 -17.43 12.11 14.41
N GLY A 15 -18.55 12.67 14.89
CA GLY A 15 -18.69 13.11 16.29
C GLY A 15 -18.51 11.97 17.28
N ALA A 16 -19.14 10.82 17.02
CA ALA A 16 -18.98 9.61 17.85
C ALA A 16 -17.54 9.09 17.83
N ALA A 17 -16.91 9.06 16.65
CA ALA A 17 -15.55 8.57 16.49
C ALA A 17 -14.54 9.46 17.23
N LEU A 18 -14.69 10.79 17.17
CA LEU A 18 -13.80 11.74 17.85
C LEU A 18 -13.99 11.75 19.36
N SER A 19 -15.22 11.56 19.86
CA SER A 19 -15.51 11.55 21.31
C SER A 19 -14.80 10.43 22.07
N GLY A 20 -14.47 9.32 21.39
CA GLY A 20 -13.72 8.19 21.95
C GLY A 20 -12.24 8.18 21.59
N ALA A 21 -11.71 9.22 20.94
CA ALA A 21 -10.33 9.24 20.45
C ALA A 21 -9.39 10.02 21.40
N PRO A 22 -8.15 9.55 21.63
CA PRO A 22 -7.12 10.37 22.27
C PRO A 22 -6.87 11.64 21.45
N ALA A 23 -6.57 12.76 22.11
CA ALA A 23 -6.35 14.05 21.46
C ALA A 23 -5.22 14.05 20.40
N ALA A 24 -4.22 13.16 20.56
CA ALA A 24 -3.10 13.01 19.62
C ALA A 24 -3.37 12.03 18.45
N ALA A 25 -4.54 11.39 18.41
CA ALA A 25 -4.88 10.42 17.38
C ALA A 25 -5.50 11.09 16.14
N ARG A 26 -5.11 10.59 14.96
CA ARG A 26 -5.74 10.90 13.68
C ARG A 26 -6.83 9.87 13.42
N THR A 27 -8.08 10.30 13.51
CA THR A 27 -9.23 9.40 13.35
C THR A 27 -9.67 9.39 11.88
N TYR A 28 -9.80 8.21 11.30
CA TYR A 28 -10.20 8.02 9.90
C TYR A 28 -11.61 7.45 9.82
N VAL A 29 -12.50 8.11 9.09
CA VAL A 29 -13.86 7.60 8.81
C VAL A 29 -13.92 7.20 7.34
N PRO A 30 -14.24 5.94 7.01
CA PRO A 30 -14.31 5.52 5.61
C PRO A 30 -15.57 6.06 4.93
N LEU A 31 -15.39 6.70 3.79
CA LEU A 31 -16.43 7.10 2.85
C LEU A 31 -16.17 6.37 1.53
N ALA A 32 -17.21 5.83 0.90
CA ALA A 32 -17.04 5.06 -0.31
C ALA A 32 -18.14 5.30 -1.34
N VAL A 33 -17.85 4.92 -2.58
CA VAL A 33 -18.82 4.67 -3.63
C VAL A 33 -18.60 3.27 -4.20
N ARG A 34 -19.68 2.64 -4.67
CA ARG A 34 -19.62 1.37 -5.40
C ARG A 34 -20.01 1.55 -6.86
N LEU A 35 -19.31 0.86 -7.74
CA LEU A 35 -19.51 0.79 -9.18
C LEU A 35 -19.70 -0.68 -9.61
N LEU A 36 -20.26 -0.92 -10.79
CA LEU A 36 -20.27 -2.26 -11.40
C LEU A 36 -18.90 -2.55 -12.04
N SER A 37 -18.40 -3.78 -11.91
CA SER A 37 -17.09 -4.17 -12.47
C SER A 37 -17.15 -4.66 -13.92
N ASP A 38 -18.33 -4.84 -14.51
CA ASP A 38 -18.51 -5.53 -15.81
C ASP A 38 -17.67 -4.98 -16.96
N GLN A 39 -17.37 -3.67 -16.95
CA GLN A 39 -16.57 -2.98 -17.98
C GLN A 39 -15.21 -2.49 -17.48
N LEU A 40 -14.80 -2.91 -16.28
CA LEU A 40 -13.60 -2.42 -15.62
C LEU A 40 -12.79 -3.59 -15.07
N THR A 41 -11.58 -3.76 -15.58
CA THR A 41 -10.60 -4.70 -15.00
C THR A 41 -9.66 -3.94 -14.04
N PRO A 42 -9.05 -4.61 -13.05
CA PRO A 42 -8.09 -3.98 -12.15
C PRO A 42 -6.93 -3.29 -12.88
N VAL A 43 -6.38 -3.95 -13.92
CA VAL A 43 -5.32 -3.37 -14.77
C VAL A 43 -5.80 -2.13 -15.52
N LEU A 44 -7.02 -2.16 -16.08
CA LEU A 44 -7.58 -0.99 -16.76
C LEU A 44 -7.81 0.17 -15.79
N ALA A 45 -8.32 -0.11 -14.59
CA ALA A 45 -8.49 0.89 -13.55
C ALA A 45 -7.15 1.51 -13.11
N TYR A 46 -6.13 0.69 -12.91
CA TYR A 46 -4.79 1.16 -12.58
C TYR A 46 -4.26 2.12 -13.66
N ARG A 47 -4.36 1.74 -14.94
CA ARG A 47 -3.95 2.58 -16.07
C ARG A 47 -4.76 3.87 -16.22
N ARG A 48 -6.01 3.90 -15.75
CA ARG A 48 -6.86 5.11 -15.75
C ARG A 48 -6.51 6.08 -14.62
N LEU A 49 -5.96 5.59 -13.52
CA LEU A 49 -5.61 6.39 -12.35
C LEU A 49 -4.13 6.79 -12.28
N VAL A 50 -3.25 6.03 -12.92
CA VAL A 50 -1.82 6.36 -13.02
C VAL A 50 -1.54 6.84 -14.43
N ALA A 51 -1.38 8.16 -14.58
CA ALA A 51 -1.01 8.77 -15.85
C ALA A 51 0.42 8.36 -16.27
N GLU A 52 0.72 8.41 -17.57
CA GLU A 52 2.03 7.96 -18.10
C GLU A 52 3.22 8.78 -17.58
N ASP A 53 3.01 10.05 -17.27
CA ASP A 53 3.96 10.98 -16.66
C ASP A 53 4.02 10.83 -15.13
N ALA A 54 2.99 10.26 -14.52
CA ALA A 54 2.88 9.96 -13.08
C ALA A 54 3.41 8.57 -12.69
N ARG A 55 4.00 7.80 -13.62
CA ARG A 55 4.64 6.50 -13.34
C ARG A 55 5.67 6.48 -12.20
N PRO A 56 6.47 7.54 -11.93
CA PRO A 56 7.36 7.54 -10.77
C PRO A 56 6.64 7.81 -9.44
N ALA A 57 5.36 8.23 -9.47
CA ALA A 57 4.58 8.43 -8.25
C ALA A 57 4.25 7.07 -7.61
N PRO A 58 4.38 6.93 -6.29
CA PRO A 58 4.08 5.67 -5.61
C PRO A 58 2.62 5.26 -5.84
N SER A 59 2.47 4.02 -6.28
CA SER A 59 1.20 3.39 -6.57
C SER A 59 1.36 1.88 -6.49
N PHE A 60 0.26 1.16 -6.34
CA PHE A 60 0.27 -0.29 -6.25
C PHE A 60 -0.96 -0.91 -6.90
N LEU A 61 -0.81 -2.15 -7.34
CA LEU A 61 -1.88 -3.08 -7.71
C LEU A 61 -1.52 -4.44 -7.11
N LEU A 62 -2.35 -4.92 -6.19
CA LEU A 62 -2.22 -6.23 -5.55
C LEU A 62 -3.33 -7.14 -6.08
N GLU A 63 -2.92 -8.24 -6.70
CA GLU A 63 -3.81 -9.29 -7.15
C GLU A 63 -3.39 -10.62 -6.51
N SER A 64 -4.36 -11.43 -6.13
CA SER A 64 -4.12 -12.73 -5.52
C SER A 64 -4.48 -13.85 -6.49
N VAL A 65 -3.73 -14.94 -6.46
CA VAL A 65 -4.06 -16.20 -7.12
C VAL A 65 -3.95 -17.32 -6.08
N GLU A 66 -5.06 -17.99 -5.81
CA GLU A 66 -5.16 -19.14 -4.93
C GLU A 66 -4.88 -20.43 -5.72
N GLY A 67 -3.95 -21.23 -5.22
CA GLY A 67 -3.61 -22.54 -5.82
C GLY A 67 -3.01 -22.48 -7.22
N GLY A 68 -2.54 -21.31 -7.67
CA GLY A 68 -1.95 -21.11 -9.00
C GLY A 68 -2.95 -20.97 -10.15
N GLU A 69 -4.24 -21.17 -9.90
CA GLU A 69 -5.26 -21.22 -10.97
C GLU A 69 -6.50 -20.35 -10.70
N ARG A 70 -6.84 -20.08 -9.43
CA ARG A 70 -8.04 -19.30 -9.08
C ARG A 70 -7.67 -17.88 -8.71
N GLN A 71 -8.22 -16.90 -9.41
CA GLN A 71 -8.09 -15.51 -8.97
C GLN A 71 -8.72 -15.36 -7.57
N GLY A 72 -7.97 -14.82 -6.62
CA GLY A 72 -8.47 -14.50 -5.29
C GLY A 72 -9.60 -13.48 -5.37
N ARG A 73 -10.45 -13.42 -4.34
CA ARG A 73 -11.69 -12.62 -4.37
C ARG A 73 -11.46 -11.13 -4.65
N HIS A 74 -10.35 -10.57 -4.18
CA HIS A 74 -10.09 -9.14 -4.27
C HIS A 74 -8.85 -8.80 -5.09
N SER A 75 -8.97 -7.76 -5.92
CA SER A 75 -7.82 -6.98 -6.41
C SER A 75 -7.87 -5.60 -5.78
N ILE A 76 -6.75 -5.10 -5.28
CA ILE A 76 -6.67 -3.83 -4.53
C ILE A 76 -5.65 -2.94 -5.22
N LEU A 77 -6.01 -1.70 -5.49
CA LEU A 77 -5.07 -0.70 -6.02
C LEU A 77 -5.20 0.62 -5.28
N GLY A 78 -4.12 1.38 -5.30
CA GLY A 78 -4.05 2.72 -4.73
C GLY A 78 -2.96 3.53 -5.42
N THR A 79 -3.15 4.84 -5.45
CA THR A 79 -2.21 5.79 -6.07
C THR A 79 -2.03 6.98 -5.14
N HIS A 80 -0.89 7.67 -5.23
CA HIS A 80 -0.62 8.92 -4.51
C HIS A 80 -0.82 8.78 -2.99
N PRO A 81 0.11 8.12 -2.27
CA PRO A 81 0.03 8.05 -0.82
C PRO A 81 0.03 9.47 -0.22
N VAL A 82 -0.62 9.63 0.93
CA VAL A 82 -0.63 10.91 1.66
C VAL A 82 0.62 11.12 2.50
N LEU A 83 1.33 10.03 2.81
CA LEU A 83 2.57 10.03 3.56
C LEU A 83 3.46 8.90 3.04
N GLU A 84 4.75 9.14 2.87
CA GLU A 84 5.74 8.11 2.59
C GLU A 84 6.79 8.05 3.70
N ILE A 85 7.25 6.85 4.03
CA ILE A 85 8.39 6.61 4.90
C ILE A 85 9.36 5.71 4.12
N ARG A 86 10.57 6.21 3.90
CA ARG A 86 11.66 5.51 3.22
C ARG A 86 12.86 5.44 4.13
N ALA A 87 13.56 4.31 4.16
CA ALA A 87 14.77 4.16 4.95
C ALA A 87 15.85 3.38 4.22
N ARG A 88 17.10 3.75 4.47
CA ARG A 88 18.32 3.02 4.09
C ARG A 88 19.34 3.18 5.21
N GLY A 89 19.78 2.09 5.81
CA GLY A 89 20.59 2.14 7.03
C GLY A 89 19.89 3.00 8.09
N SER A 90 20.61 3.96 8.66
CA SER A 90 20.03 4.91 9.62
C SER A 90 19.27 6.07 8.98
N ASP A 91 19.39 6.30 7.67
CA ASP A 91 18.79 7.44 7.00
C ASP A 91 17.31 7.18 6.76
N VAL A 92 16.46 8.03 7.33
CA VAL A 92 15.01 7.98 7.19
C VAL A 92 14.51 9.26 6.54
N GLU A 93 13.69 9.08 5.52
CA GLU A 93 12.96 10.13 4.82
C GLU A 93 11.46 9.97 5.08
N VAL A 94 10.81 11.04 5.51
CA VAL A 94 9.36 11.13 5.66
C VAL A 94 8.85 12.22 4.71
N VAL A 95 7.96 11.85 3.78
CA VAL A 95 7.37 12.78 2.81
C VAL A 95 5.87 12.88 3.06
N ASP A 96 5.40 14.02 3.55
CA ASP A 96 3.97 14.32 3.73
C ASP A 96 3.45 15.02 2.47
N HIS A 97 2.73 14.29 1.63
CA HIS A 97 2.20 14.80 0.36
C HIS A 97 1.02 15.76 0.53
N ARG A 98 0.39 15.81 1.71
CA ARG A 98 -0.69 16.76 1.98
C ARG A 98 -0.14 18.17 2.19
N SER A 99 0.97 18.27 2.91
CA SER A 99 1.63 19.53 3.24
C SER A 99 2.77 19.89 2.29
N GLY A 100 3.26 18.93 1.51
CA GLY A 100 4.46 19.06 0.67
C GLY A 100 5.76 19.04 1.48
N GLN A 101 5.69 18.71 2.79
CA GLN A 101 6.87 18.68 3.65
C GLN A 101 7.67 17.39 3.45
N ARG A 102 8.99 17.54 3.50
CA ARG A 102 9.96 16.45 3.45
C ARG A 102 10.92 16.60 4.62
N GLU A 103 10.98 15.58 5.46
CA GLU A 103 11.89 15.50 6.61
C GLU A 103 12.91 14.41 6.34
N GLN A 104 14.18 14.71 6.58
CA GLN A 104 15.26 13.73 6.62
C GLN A 104 15.82 13.69 8.04
N ARG A 105 16.03 12.49 8.55
CA ARG A 105 16.58 12.28 9.89
C ARG A 105 17.31 10.95 9.97
N GLU A 106 18.22 10.86 10.92
CA GLU A 106 18.80 9.59 11.31
C GLU A 106 17.95 8.89 12.37
N HIS A 107 17.82 7.58 12.28
CA HIS A 107 17.19 6.75 13.29
C HIS A 107 17.83 5.36 13.33
N ALA A 108 18.19 4.88 14.52
CA ALA A 108 18.87 3.59 14.68
C ALA A 108 18.00 2.38 14.25
N ASP A 109 16.68 2.49 14.45
CA ASP A 109 15.69 1.51 13.97
C ASP A 109 14.57 2.22 13.18
N PRO A 110 14.69 2.37 11.85
CA PRO A 110 13.67 3.01 11.03
C PRO A 110 12.28 2.37 11.12
N MET A 111 12.14 1.12 11.59
CA MET A 111 10.83 0.51 11.80
C MET A 111 10.04 1.20 12.92
N GLN A 112 10.71 1.79 13.92
CA GLN A 112 10.01 2.58 14.95
C GLN A 112 9.33 3.81 14.36
N VAL A 113 9.90 4.42 13.33
CA VAL A 113 9.30 5.57 12.66
C VAL A 113 7.95 5.18 12.06
N LEU A 114 7.91 4.09 11.28
CA LEU A 114 6.65 3.56 10.74
C LEU A 114 5.66 3.20 11.85
N LYS A 115 6.13 2.58 12.94
CA LYS A 115 5.30 2.19 14.09
C LYS A 115 4.70 3.38 14.81
N ASP A 116 5.46 4.45 15.02
CA ASP A 116 5.01 5.65 15.71
C ASP A 116 3.99 6.44 14.90
N HIS A 117 4.16 6.51 13.57
CA HIS A 117 3.13 7.03 12.70
C HIS A 117 1.88 6.14 12.73
N SER A 118 2.04 4.82 12.69
CA SER A 118 0.92 3.86 12.72
C SER A 118 0.11 3.93 14.01
N ARG A 119 0.75 4.10 15.17
CA ARG A 119 0.10 4.24 16.48
C ARG A 119 -0.86 5.43 16.57
N ARG A 120 -0.64 6.45 15.75
CA ARG A 120 -1.49 7.65 15.71
C ARG A 120 -2.71 7.46 14.81
N LEU A 121 -2.73 6.44 13.95
CA LEU A 121 -3.84 6.16 13.05
C LEU A 121 -4.91 5.36 13.78
N ARG A 122 -6.14 5.86 13.76
CA ARG A 122 -7.30 5.16 14.30
C ARG A 122 -8.41 5.11 13.27
N LEU A 123 -8.76 3.91 12.83
CA LEU A 123 -9.96 3.71 12.02
C LEU A 123 -11.20 3.80 12.92
N ALA A 124 -12.17 4.63 12.55
CA ALA A 124 -13.45 4.69 13.23
C ALA A 124 -14.23 3.39 13.00
N PRO A 125 -14.94 2.86 14.01
CA PRO A 125 -15.84 1.74 13.81
C PRO A 125 -16.87 2.07 12.72
N VAL A 126 -17.04 1.17 11.76
CA VAL A 126 -18.05 1.30 10.72
C VAL A 126 -19.36 0.77 11.28
N ASP A 127 -20.30 1.67 11.61
CA ASP A 127 -21.66 1.27 11.97
C ASP A 127 -22.43 0.91 10.70
N GLU A 128 -22.54 -0.39 10.42
CA GLU A 128 -23.23 -0.91 9.24
C GLU A 128 -24.68 -0.41 9.12
N ARG A 129 -25.34 -0.05 10.24
CA ARG A 129 -26.70 0.49 10.25
C ARG A 129 -26.79 1.89 9.65
N LEU A 130 -25.71 2.67 9.73
CA LEU A 130 -25.62 4.01 9.17
C LEU A 130 -25.16 3.98 7.72
N THR A 131 -24.49 2.89 7.32
CA THR A 131 -24.03 2.73 5.94
C THR A 131 -25.17 2.40 4.98
N THR A 132 -25.10 2.94 3.77
CA THR A 132 -26.05 2.62 2.70
C THR A 132 -25.75 1.30 2.00
N PHE A 133 -24.53 0.77 2.17
CA PHE A 133 -24.06 -0.53 1.70
C PHE A 133 -22.84 -0.98 2.51
N ALA A 134 -22.64 -2.29 2.63
CA ALA A 134 -21.48 -2.87 3.30
C ALA A 134 -20.18 -2.56 2.55
N LEU A 135 -19.15 -2.20 3.31
CA LEU A 135 -17.78 -2.02 2.79
C LEU A 135 -17.05 -3.37 2.72
N PRO A 136 -16.01 -3.51 1.87
CA PRO A 136 -15.13 -4.67 1.90
C PRO A 136 -14.45 -4.84 3.26
N THR A 137 -14.33 -6.08 3.73
CA THR A 137 -13.69 -6.40 5.02
C THR A 137 -12.20 -6.67 4.91
N CYS A 138 -11.65 -6.76 3.69
CA CYS A 138 -10.26 -7.13 3.44
C CYS A 138 -9.26 -5.99 3.71
N PHE A 139 -9.59 -4.78 3.27
CA PHE A 139 -8.74 -3.59 3.38
C PHE A 139 -9.60 -2.35 3.12
N LEU A 140 -9.26 -1.20 3.71
CA LEU A 140 -9.96 0.07 3.47
C LEU A 140 -9.01 1.23 3.14
N GLY A 141 -7.70 0.98 3.14
CA GLY A 141 -6.63 1.98 3.15
C GLY A 141 -5.67 1.72 4.31
N GLY A 142 -4.47 2.31 4.23
CA GLY A 142 -3.39 2.06 5.18
C GLY A 142 -2.01 2.01 4.53
N TRP A 143 -1.06 1.45 5.26
CA TRP A 143 0.33 1.32 4.81
C TRP A 143 0.47 0.20 3.78
N ILE A 144 1.00 0.55 2.61
CA ILE A 144 1.36 -0.39 1.55
C ILE A 144 2.78 -0.08 1.08
N GLY A 145 3.60 -1.11 0.91
CA GLY A 145 5.02 -0.94 0.64
C GLY A 145 5.78 -2.25 0.79
N HIS A 146 7.09 -2.12 1.02
CA HIS A 146 7.97 -3.26 1.25
C HIS A 146 8.94 -3.02 2.41
N ALA A 147 9.29 -4.14 3.05
CA ALA A 147 10.46 -4.30 3.89
C ALA A 147 11.40 -5.27 3.16
N SER A 148 12.62 -4.83 2.82
CA SER A 148 13.64 -5.64 2.19
C SER A 148 14.22 -6.65 3.18
N TYR A 149 15.03 -7.59 2.69
CA TYR A 149 15.75 -8.52 3.56
C TYR A 149 16.63 -7.79 4.59
N ASP A 150 17.27 -6.69 4.20
CA ASP A 150 18.20 -5.95 5.07
C ASP A 150 17.51 -5.25 6.24
N THR A 151 16.17 -5.19 6.28
CA THR A 151 15.44 -4.75 7.50
C THR A 151 15.72 -5.64 8.72
N VAL A 152 16.11 -6.91 8.52
CA VAL A 152 16.54 -7.80 9.61
C VAL A 152 17.73 -7.22 10.39
N ARG A 153 18.55 -6.38 9.76
CA ARG A 153 19.72 -5.74 10.37
C ARG A 153 19.33 -4.70 11.42
N TYR A 154 18.15 -4.09 11.30
CA TYR A 154 17.61 -3.22 12.35
C TYR A 154 17.17 -4.02 13.59
N ALA A 155 16.69 -5.24 13.38
CA ALA A 155 16.23 -6.12 14.45
C ALA A 155 17.39 -6.84 15.17
N GLU A 156 18.45 -7.18 14.44
CA GLU A 156 19.62 -7.90 14.95
C GLU A 156 20.94 -7.14 14.68
N PRO A 157 21.08 -5.87 15.14
CA PRO A 157 22.20 -5.01 14.76
C PRO A 157 23.55 -5.52 15.26
N ASP A 158 23.58 -6.23 16.39
CA ASP A 158 24.80 -6.81 16.96
C ASP A 158 25.30 -8.02 16.16
N LYS A 159 24.40 -8.75 15.50
CA LYS A 159 24.72 -9.96 14.72
C LYS A 159 24.91 -9.66 13.24
N LEU A 160 24.18 -8.68 12.71
CA LEU A 160 24.13 -8.34 11.29
C LEU A 160 24.34 -6.84 11.04
N PRO A 161 25.46 -6.23 11.49
CA PRO A 161 25.68 -4.81 11.31
C PRO A 161 25.75 -4.43 9.82
N PHE A 162 25.25 -3.25 9.47
CA PHE A 162 25.30 -2.74 8.09
C PHE A 162 26.74 -2.62 7.56
N ALA A 163 27.72 -2.36 8.42
CA ALA A 163 29.14 -2.32 8.04
C ALA A 163 29.69 -3.67 7.53
N ALA A 164 29.04 -4.79 7.90
CA ALA A 164 29.39 -6.13 7.43
C ALA A 164 28.44 -6.64 6.32
N ALA A 165 27.56 -5.78 5.81
CA ALA A 165 26.66 -6.15 4.71
C ALA A 165 27.45 -6.42 3.42
N PRO A 166 26.98 -7.32 2.54
CA PRO A 166 27.44 -7.39 1.17
C PRO A 166 27.30 -6.03 0.47
N HIS A 167 28.08 -5.82 -0.59
CA HIS A 167 27.97 -4.61 -1.41
C HIS A 167 26.55 -4.44 -1.96
N ASP A 168 25.93 -3.28 -1.73
CA ASP A 168 24.64 -2.93 -2.30
C ASP A 168 24.81 -2.53 -3.78
N ASP A 169 24.42 -3.44 -4.68
CA ASP A 169 24.48 -3.27 -6.12
C ASP A 169 23.19 -2.71 -6.72
N ARG A 170 22.12 -2.53 -5.93
CA ARG A 170 20.80 -2.12 -6.44
C ARG A 170 20.39 -0.73 -5.96
N GLY A 171 20.94 -0.27 -4.84
CA GLY A 171 20.55 1.02 -4.29
C GLY A 171 19.06 1.07 -3.96
N LEU A 172 18.46 -0.03 -3.47
CA LEU A 172 17.05 -0.04 -3.06
C LEU A 172 16.90 0.41 -1.60
N PRO A 173 15.78 1.04 -1.21
CA PRO A 173 15.47 1.27 0.20
C PRO A 173 15.35 -0.05 0.97
N ASP A 174 15.78 -0.05 2.22
CA ASP A 174 15.52 -1.16 3.14
C ASP A 174 14.02 -1.22 3.47
N LEU A 175 13.41 -0.05 3.66
CA LEU A 175 11.99 0.09 3.96
C LEU A 175 11.41 1.19 3.08
N HIS A 176 10.27 0.94 2.43
CA HIS A 176 9.51 1.98 1.71
C HIS A 176 8.02 1.67 1.83
N PHE A 177 7.31 2.47 2.62
CA PHE A 177 5.86 2.38 2.78
C PHE A 177 5.18 3.71 2.49
N GLY A 178 4.07 3.65 1.75
CA GLY A 178 3.13 4.75 1.56
C GLY A 178 1.85 4.51 2.36
N LEU A 179 1.35 5.54 3.03
CA LEU A 179 0.03 5.55 3.66
C LEU A 179 -1.00 5.99 2.62
N TYR A 180 -1.87 5.09 2.22
CA TYR A 180 -2.93 5.37 1.23
C TYR A 180 -4.25 5.60 1.94
N ASP A 181 -4.78 6.81 1.80
CA ASP A 181 -6.10 7.18 2.30
C ASP A 181 -7.20 7.02 1.24
N GLU A 182 -6.87 6.69 -0.01
CA GLU A 182 -7.82 6.32 -1.05
C GLU A 182 -7.37 5.05 -1.75
N VAL A 183 -8.29 4.10 -1.90
CA VAL A 183 -8.06 2.81 -2.53
C VAL A 183 -9.24 2.42 -3.40
N VAL A 184 -8.97 1.59 -4.41
CA VAL A 184 -9.98 0.96 -5.25
C VAL A 184 -9.90 -0.55 -5.06
N ILE A 185 -11.03 -1.16 -4.72
CA ILE A 185 -11.13 -2.59 -4.40
C ILE A 185 -12.12 -3.22 -5.36
N PHE A 186 -11.65 -4.20 -6.11
CA PHE A 186 -12.50 -5.09 -6.91
C PHE A 186 -12.91 -6.26 -6.02
N ASP A 187 -14.21 -6.53 -5.93
CA ASP A 187 -14.74 -7.78 -5.39
C ASP A 187 -15.29 -8.59 -6.56
N HIS A 188 -14.49 -9.54 -7.03
CA HIS A 188 -14.78 -10.34 -8.22
C HIS A 188 -16.00 -11.25 -8.04
N VAL A 189 -16.36 -11.56 -6.79
CA VAL A 189 -17.54 -12.39 -6.46
C VAL A 189 -18.82 -11.56 -6.58
N SER A 190 -18.85 -10.36 -6.00
CA SER A 190 -20.03 -9.49 -6.06
C SER A 190 -20.13 -8.67 -7.34
N ARG A 191 -19.07 -8.67 -8.18
CA ARG A 191 -18.94 -7.86 -9.39
C ARG A 191 -19.05 -6.35 -9.13
N LEU A 192 -18.50 -5.94 -7.99
CA LEU A 192 -18.49 -4.56 -7.55
C LEU A 192 -17.07 -4.02 -7.47
N VAL A 193 -16.95 -2.72 -7.73
CA VAL A 193 -15.73 -1.95 -7.50
C VAL A 193 -16.04 -0.92 -6.43
N PHE A 194 -15.29 -0.92 -5.35
CA PHE A 194 -15.40 0.04 -4.27
C PHE A 194 -14.29 1.07 -4.42
N VAL A 195 -14.63 2.36 -4.52
CA VAL A 195 -13.68 3.45 -4.34
C VAL A 195 -13.87 3.94 -2.92
N ILE A 196 -12.85 3.79 -2.08
CA ILE A 196 -12.92 4.04 -0.64
C ILE A 196 -11.91 5.12 -0.30
N ARG A 197 -12.34 6.12 0.46
CA ARG A 197 -11.50 7.17 1.02
C ARG A 197 -11.64 7.19 2.54
N LEU A 198 -10.51 7.09 3.23
CA LEU A 198 -10.37 7.28 4.67
C LEU A 198 -10.27 8.78 4.95
N VAL A 199 -11.38 9.38 5.41
CA VAL A 199 -11.43 10.81 5.73
C VAL A 199 -10.77 11.06 7.07
N GLU A 200 -9.63 11.75 7.07
CA GLU A 200 -8.91 12.13 8.28
C GLU A 200 -9.64 13.23 9.05
N LEU A 201 -9.88 13.00 10.34
CA LEU A 201 -10.57 13.88 11.25
C LEU A 201 -9.74 14.09 12.52
N SER A 202 -9.80 15.32 13.01
CA SER A 202 -9.27 15.76 14.30
C SER A 202 -10.32 16.60 15.03
N ALA A 203 -10.08 16.94 16.30
CA ALA A 203 -10.97 17.82 17.06
C ALA A 203 -11.16 19.22 16.42
N ALA A 204 -10.20 19.68 15.61
CA ALA A 204 -10.28 20.96 14.90
C ALA A 204 -10.98 20.85 13.53
N THR A 205 -11.30 19.63 13.06
CA THR A 205 -11.83 19.41 11.71
C THR A 205 -13.34 19.68 11.67
N ASN A 206 -13.79 20.52 10.73
CA ASN A 206 -15.22 20.61 10.41
C ASN A 206 -15.64 19.36 9.62
N ALA A 207 -16.39 18.45 10.25
CA ALA A 207 -16.78 17.19 9.64
C ALA A 207 -17.63 17.36 8.36
N GLY A 208 -18.47 18.39 8.29
CA GLY A 208 -19.28 18.67 7.11
C GLY A 208 -18.40 19.05 5.91
N SER A 209 -17.49 20.01 6.09
CA SER A 209 -16.53 20.40 5.06
C SER A 209 -15.59 19.26 4.65
N ALA A 210 -15.17 18.42 5.60
CA ALA A 210 -14.36 17.24 5.31
C ALA A 210 -15.12 16.22 4.43
N TRP A 211 -16.42 16.01 4.69
CA TRP A 211 -17.28 15.19 3.84
C TRP A 211 -17.46 15.82 2.46
N ASP A 212 -17.71 17.12 2.37
CA ASP A 212 -17.90 17.83 1.10
C ASP A 212 -16.62 17.70 0.23
N HIS A 213 -15.44 17.83 0.83
CA HIS A 213 -14.17 17.62 0.15
C HIS A 213 -13.97 16.16 -0.31
N ALA A 214 -14.12 15.20 0.61
CA ALA A 214 -13.87 13.78 0.33
C ALA A 214 -14.87 13.20 -0.67
N SER A 215 -16.15 13.59 -0.59
CA SER A 215 -17.17 13.19 -1.56
C SER A 215 -16.83 13.71 -2.96
N SER A 216 -16.34 14.94 -3.09
CA SER A 216 -15.91 15.48 -4.37
C SER A 216 -14.72 14.72 -4.96
N GLN A 217 -13.77 14.27 -4.12
CA GLN A 217 -12.63 13.45 -4.55
C GLN A 217 -13.08 12.07 -5.03
N LEU A 218 -13.95 11.39 -4.27
CA LEU A 218 -14.51 10.11 -4.66
C LEU A 218 -15.27 10.18 -5.99
N VAL A 219 -16.06 11.25 -6.21
CA VAL A 219 -16.74 11.48 -7.49
C VAL A 219 -15.72 11.58 -8.62
N ARG A 220 -14.66 12.39 -8.46
CA ARG A 220 -13.61 12.54 -9.48
C ARG A 220 -12.92 11.22 -9.80
N THR A 221 -12.56 10.43 -8.78
CA THR A 221 -11.94 9.11 -8.98
C THR A 221 -12.91 8.15 -9.66
N ALA A 222 -14.17 8.10 -9.23
CA ALA A 222 -15.19 7.27 -9.86
C ALA A 222 -15.48 7.65 -11.32
N GLU A 223 -15.48 8.94 -11.64
CA GLU A 223 -15.60 9.44 -13.01
C GLU A 223 -14.37 9.10 -13.86
N ALA A 224 -13.16 9.21 -13.30
CA ALA A 224 -11.93 8.80 -13.99
C ALA A 224 -11.95 7.30 -14.32
N LEU A 225 -12.43 6.47 -13.39
CA LEU A 225 -12.59 5.03 -13.58
C LEU A 225 -13.65 4.68 -14.63
N GLN A 226 -14.74 5.44 -14.73
CA GLN A 226 -15.83 5.22 -15.69
C GLN A 226 -15.60 5.90 -17.04
N ARG A 227 -14.61 6.78 -17.16
CA ARG A 227 -14.33 7.50 -18.40
C ARG A 227 -14.00 6.51 -19.50
N HIS A 228 -14.75 6.56 -20.60
CA HIS A 228 -14.39 5.90 -21.84
C HIS A 228 -13.14 6.59 -22.42
N SER A 229 -11.98 6.08 -22.06
CA SER A 229 -10.70 6.48 -22.65
C SER A 229 -10.60 5.99 -24.09
N LYS A 230 -9.75 6.65 -24.90
CA LYS A 230 -9.31 6.09 -26.19
C LYS A 230 -8.90 4.62 -25.98
N PRO A 231 -9.18 3.71 -26.94
CA PRO A 231 -8.74 2.34 -26.83
C PRO A 231 -7.25 2.32 -26.48
N LEU A 232 -6.93 1.73 -25.34
CA LEU A 232 -5.53 1.50 -25.02
C LEU A 232 -5.03 0.49 -26.07
N PRO A 233 -3.88 0.74 -26.73
CA PRO A 233 -3.39 -0.18 -27.74
C PRO A 233 -3.23 -1.56 -27.10
N SER A 234 -3.92 -2.55 -27.66
CA SER A 234 -3.68 -3.95 -27.34
C SER A 234 -2.33 -4.34 -27.94
N GLY A 235 -1.44 -4.86 -27.12
CA GLY A 235 -0.19 -5.47 -27.60
C GLY A 235 -0.44 -6.89 -28.09
N TYR A 236 0.35 -7.31 -29.08
CA TYR A 236 0.53 -8.74 -29.35
C TYR A 236 1.66 -9.23 -28.44
N PHE A 237 1.46 -10.41 -27.84
CA PHE A 237 2.50 -11.08 -27.09
C PHE A 237 2.99 -12.26 -27.92
N GLU A 238 4.22 -12.18 -28.41
CA GLU A 238 4.91 -13.30 -29.04
C GLU A 238 5.74 -14.02 -27.97
N MET A 239 5.61 -15.34 -27.89
CA MET A 239 6.49 -16.14 -27.05
C MET A 239 7.92 -16.01 -27.59
N PRO A 240 8.90 -15.55 -26.79
CA PRO A 240 10.28 -15.51 -27.23
C PRO A 240 10.73 -16.93 -27.61
N GLY A 241 11.29 -17.11 -28.81
CA GLY A 241 11.83 -18.39 -29.28
C GLY A 241 13.08 -18.86 -28.52
N GLY A 242 13.56 -18.07 -27.56
CA GLY A 242 14.66 -18.38 -26.65
C GLY A 242 14.65 -17.41 -25.46
N VAL A 243 15.16 -17.86 -24.32
CA VAL A 243 15.34 -17.04 -23.11
C VAL A 243 16.81 -16.70 -23.01
N GLU A 244 17.15 -15.40 -23.04
CA GLU A 244 18.48 -14.94 -22.67
C GLU A 244 18.65 -15.12 -21.16
N ILE A 245 19.55 -16.00 -20.75
CA ILE A 245 19.82 -16.25 -19.32
C ILE A 245 20.85 -15.21 -18.86
N PRO A 246 20.52 -14.34 -17.88
CA PRO A 246 21.47 -13.37 -17.35
C PRO A 246 22.71 -14.05 -16.77
N ALA A 247 23.84 -13.35 -16.81
CA ALA A 247 25.06 -13.82 -16.16
C ALA A 247 24.84 -14.00 -14.65
N SER A 248 25.20 -15.16 -14.13
CA SER A 248 25.17 -15.44 -12.69
C SER A 248 26.25 -14.64 -11.96
N ASN A 249 25.93 -14.15 -10.75
CA ASN A 249 26.91 -13.54 -9.85
C ASN A 249 27.86 -14.57 -9.21
N LEU A 250 27.59 -15.87 -9.39
CA LEU A 250 28.39 -16.97 -8.87
C LEU A 250 28.70 -17.99 -9.97
N THR A 251 29.94 -18.48 -10.00
CA THR A 251 30.30 -19.69 -10.73
C THR A 251 29.73 -20.93 -10.04
N ARG A 252 29.56 -22.02 -10.79
CA ARG A 252 29.16 -23.33 -10.24
C ARG A 252 30.08 -23.80 -9.12
N ALA A 253 31.38 -23.57 -9.25
CA ALA A 253 32.37 -23.96 -8.25
C ALA A 253 32.19 -23.18 -6.94
N GLN A 254 31.98 -21.86 -7.02
CA GLN A 254 31.71 -21.00 -5.85
C GLN A 254 30.42 -21.41 -5.15
N HIS A 255 29.32 -21.58 -5.89
CA HIS A 255 28.05 -22.00 -5.29
C HIS A 255 28.16 -23.38 -4.60
N ARG A 256 28.86 -24.34 -5.24
CA ARG A 256 29.11 -25.65 -4.61
C ARG A 256 29.88 -25.52 -3.30
N ALA A 257 30.93 -24.70 -3.26
CA ALA A 257 31.70 -24.48 -2.05
C ALA A 257 30.85 -23.86 -0.93
N MET A 258 29.94 -22.93 -1.25
CA MET A 258 29.00 -22.36 -0.27
C MET A 258 28.05 -23.43 0.29
N VAL A 259 27.51 -24.31 -0.55
CA VAL A 259 26.65 -25.43 -0.12
C VAL A 259 27.41 -26.42 0.76
N ASP A 260 28.64 -26.76 0.40
CA ASP A 260 29.46 -27.68 1.18
C ASP A 260 29.79 -27.09 2.57
N ARG A 261 30.05 -25.77 2.65
CA ARG A 261 30.20 -25.04 3.92
C ARG A 261 28.93 -25.01 4.76
N ALA A 262 27.75 -24.80 4.15
CA ALA A 262 26.48 -24.88 4.87
C ALA A 262 26.24 -26.26 5.48
N LYS A 263 26.60 -27.35 4.76
CA LYS A 263 26.53 -28.72 5.30
C LYS A 263 27.49 -28.95 6.47
N GLU A 264 28.66 -28.31 6.46
CA GLU A 264 29.59 -28.36 7.59
C GLU A 264 28.97 -27.70 8.84
N TYR A 265 28.35 -26.53 8.70
CA TYR A 265 27.61 -25.88 9.79
C TYR A 265 26.46 -26.75 10.32
N ILE A 266 25.71 -27.43 9.45
CA ILE A 266 24.67 -28.39 9.87
C ILE A 266 25.26 -29.55 10.69
N ARG A 267 26.38 -30.14 10.23
CA ARG A 267 27.04 -31.25 10.94
C ARG A 267 27.64 -30.82 12.28
N ALA A 268 28.09 -29.57 12.38
CA ALA A 268 28.58 -28.99 13.63
C ALA A 268 27.45 -28.67 14.63
N GLY A 269 26.20 -28.61 14.16
CA GLY A 269 25.03 -28.28 14.99
C GLY A 269 24.72 -26.78 15.06
N ASP A 270 25.30 -25.96 14.18
CA ASP A 270 25.09 -24.50 14.19
C ASP A 270 23.72 -24.11 13.61
N ILE A 271 23.23 -24.84 12.59
CA ILE A 271 21.96 -24.59 11.88
C ILE A 271 21.30 -25.91 11.44
N PHE A 272 20.03 -25.87 11.03
CA PHE A 272 19.28 -27.04 10.56
C PHE A 272 19.12 -27.12 9.03
N GLN A 273 19.06 -25.98 8.34
CA GLN A 273 18.86 -25.85 6.89
C GLN A 273 19.60 -24.63 6.36
#